data_AF-A0A7Y4D5H0-F1
#
_entry.id   AF-A0A7Y4D5H0-F1
#
_cell.length_a   1.000
_cell.length_b   1.000
_cell.length_c   1.000
_cell.angle_alpha   90.00
_cell.angle_beta   90.00
_cell.angle_gamma   90.00
#
_symmetry.space_group_name_H-M   'P 1'
#
loop_
_entity.id
_entity.type
_entity.pdbx_description
1 polymer ?
#
loop_
_entity_poly.entity_id
_entity_poly.type
_entity_poly.pdbx_seq_one_letter_code
_entity_poly.pdbx_strand_id
1 'polypeptide(L)'
;MAKRFCKLNRRDITEYLGEIHSLVTEPKFVCRSCARSSSDQANLCKPTAIPPIDCQNKPAEEKVACGLLAETLPTPEVSLIEVMDSAEPVVQIFDPAVVATADKVALKKAKLKKLMAKASGDEKAELKQAKKAAKKQEKYNKKLAKMIKKQQKLFKKSQKLESDLERINLQLDDVAFTESKTQVVSHNHIH
;
A
#
# COMPACT_ATOMS: atom_id res chain seq x y z
N MET A 1 17.25 -22.74 -26.76
CA MET A 1 16.51 -21.58 -26.18
C MET A 1 17.25 -21.13 -24.93
N ALA A 2 17.94 -20.00 -24.99
CA ALA A 2 18.65 -19.45 -23.82
C ALA A 2 17.64 -19.08 -22.73
N LYS A 3 17.93 -19.45 -21.47
CA LYS A 3 17.11 -19.03 -20.33
C LYS A 3 17.23 -17.53 -20.16
N ARG A 4 16.12 -16.86 -19.85
CA ARG A 4 16.12 -15.42 -19.56
C ARG A 4 17.09 -15.11 -18.42
N PHE A 5 17.79 -13.98 -18.52
CA PHE A 5 18.72 -13.50 -17.51
C PHE A 5 18.09 -13.47 -16.12
N CYS A 6 16.84 -13.00 -15.93
CA CYS A 6 16.17 -13.00 -14.62
C CYS A 6 15.78 -14.39 -14.06
N LYS A 7 15.99 -15.48 -14.81
CA LYS A 7 15.71 -16.85 -14.37
C LYS A 7 16.98 -17.70 -14.17
N LEU A 8 18.17 -17.10 -14.27
CA LEU A 8 19.42 -17.81 -13.99
C LEU A 8 19.56 -18.12 -12.49
N ASN A 9 19.81 -19.39 -12.20
CA ASN A 9 20.14 -19.90 -10.86
C ASN A 9 21.62 -19.66 -10.54
N ARG A 10 22.00 -19.79 -9.26
CA ARG A 10 23.40 -19.57 -8.81
C ARG A 10 24.44 -20.40 -9.58
N ARG A 11 24.11 -21.64 -9.99
CA ARG A 11 25.00 -22.53 -10.76
C ARG A 11 25.16 -22.03 -12.20
N ASP A 12 24.06 -21.70 -12.85
CA ASP A 12 24.06 -21.12 -14.20
C ASP A 12 24.81 -19.77 -14.21
N ILE A 13 24.73 -18.97 -13.13
CA ILE A 13 25.49 -17.71 -13.02
C ILE A 13 27.00 -17.98 -13.03
N THR A 14 27.50 -18.99 -12.31
CA THR A 14 28.94 -19.31 -12.29
C THR A 14 29.45 -19.84 -13.62
N GLU A 15 28.60 -20.52 -14.39
CA GLU A 15 28.95 -21.08 -15.70
C GLU A 15 28.96 -20.02 -16.81
N TYR A 16 28.03 -19.06 -16.76
CA TYR A 16 27.87 -18.04 -17.80
C TYR A 16 28.41 -16.65 -17.43
N LEU A 17 29.35 -16.54 -16.47
CA LEU A 17 29.86 -15.23 -16.00
C LEU A 17 30.36 -14.32 -17.13
N GLY A 18 31.02 -14.86 -18.15
CA GLY A 18 31.53 -14.08 -19.28
C GLY A 18 30.42 -13.50 -20.17
N GLU A 19 29.40 -14.29 -20.47
CA GLU A 19 28.22 -13.83 -21.22
C GLU A 19 27.43 -12.80 -20.41
N ILE A 20 27.31 -13.01 -19.10
CA ILE A 20 26.67 -12.07 -18.19
C ILE A 20 27.41 -10.74 -18.21
N HIS A 21 28.74 -10.74 -18.13
CA HIS A 21 29.55 -9.51 -18.18
C HIS A 21 29.29 -8.73 -19.49
N SER A 22 29.26 -9.43 -20.62
CA SER A 22 28.98 -8.83 -21.93
C SER A 22 27.60 -8.16 -21.99
N LEU A 23 26.58 -8.78 -21.39
CA LEU A 23 25.21 -8.26 -21.36
C LEU A 23 25.01 -7.07 -20.41
N VAL A 24 25.83 -6.97 -19.34
CA VAL A 24 25.72 -5.92 -18.32
C VAL A 24 26.70 -4.77 -18.51
N THR A 25 27.64 -4.86 -19.46
CA THR A 25 28.66 -3.81 -19.71
C THR A 25 28.02 -2.52 -20.22
N GLU A 26 27.02 -2.61 -21.10
CA GLU A 26 26.24 -1.47 -21.61
C GLU A 26 24.74 -1.73 -21.49
N PRO A 27 24.18 -1.62 -20.27
CA PRO A 27 22.79 -1.95 -20.03
C PRO A 27 21.88 -0.82 -20.54
N LYS A 28 20.89 -1.18 -21.35
CA LYS A 28 19.84 -0.26 -21.82
C LYS A 28 18.52 -0.47 -21.09
N PHE A 29 18.36 -1.61 -20.42
CA PHE A 29 17.13 -2.01 -19.74
C PHE A 29 17.41 -2.59 -18.35
N VAL A 30 16.48 -2.37 -17.42
CA VAL A 30 16.46 -2.95 -16.06
C VAL A 30 15.13 -3.69 -15.84
N CYS A 31 15.13 -4.88 -15.21
CA CYS A 31 13.87 -5.53 -14.83
C CYS A 31 13.27 -4.89 -13.56
N ARG A 32 12.05 -4.37 -13.64
CA ARG A 32 11.32 -3.76 -12.49
C ARG A 32 11.13 -4.69 -11.29
N SER A 33 11.11 -6.01 -11.48
CA SER A 33 10.88 -6.98 -10.39
C SER A 33 12.14 -7.66 -9.87
N CYS A 34 13.19 -7.75 -10.68
CA CYS A 34 14.38 -8.56 -10.38
C CYS A 34 15.66 -7.70 -10.25
N ALA A 35 15.57 -6.40 -10.57
CA ALA A 35 16.65 -5.41 -10.57
C ALA A 35 17.90 -5.80 -11.39
N ARG A 36 17.81 -6.82 -12.25
CA ARG A 36 18.88 -7.16 -13.20
C ARG A 36 18.84 -6.25 -14.42
N SER A 37 20.03 -5.88 -14.88
CA SER A 37 20.25 -5.03 -16.05
C SER A 37 20.71 -5.85 -17.25
N SER A 38 20.38 -5.41 -18.46
CA SER A 38 20.79 -6.08 -19.70
C SER A 38 20.77 -5.07 -20.85
N SER A 39 21.64 -5.27 -21.84
CA SER A 39 21.61 -4.57 -23.13
C SER A 39 20.29 -4.81 -23.87
N ASP A 40 19.75 -6.03 -23.78
CA ASP A 40 18.52 -6.44 -24.48
C ASP A 40 17.32 -6.66 -23.55
N GLN A 41 16.13 -6.24 -24.01
CA GLN A 41 14.86 -6.43 -23.31
C GLN A 41 14.41 -7.91 -23.23
N ALA A 42 14.79 -8.73 -24.22
CA ALA A 42 14.35 -10.13 -24.34
C ALA A 42 14.87 -11.02 -23.19
N ASN A 43 15.98 -10.62 -22.59
CA ASN A 43 16.63 -11.32 -21.49
C ASN A 43 15.96 -11.03 -20.13
N LEU A 44 15.05 -10.06 -20.05
CA LEU A 44 14.45 -9.59 -18.81
C LEU A 44 13.01 -10.09 -18.61
N CYS A 45 12.57 -10.11 -17.35
CA CYS A 45 11.21 -10.48 -16.97
C CYS A 45 10.17 -9.40 -17.26
N LYS A 46 10.51 -8.17 -16.89
CA LYS A 46 9.69 -6.95 -16.92
C LYS A 46 10.62 -5.79 -17.28
N PRO A 47 11.05 -5.70 -18.56
CA PRO A 47 12.03 -4.71 -18.99
C PRO A 47 11.46 -3.30 -18.85
N THR A 48 12.29 -2.41 -18.34
CA THR A 48 12.09 -0.97 -18.32
C THR A 48 13.35 -0.33 -18.89
N ALA A 49 13.21 0.66 -19.77
CA ALA A 49 14.37 1.36 -20.33
C ALA A 49 15.06 2.21 -19.26
N ILE A 50 16.40 2.19 -19.25
CA ILE A 50 17.20 3.11 -18.44
C ILE A 50 17.27 4.42 -19.23
N PRO A 51 16.90 5.57 -18.63
CA PRO A 51 17.08 6.85 -19.30
C PRO A 51 18.59 7.11 -19.51
N PRO A 52 19.00 7.63 -20.68
CA PRO A 52 20.40 7.93 -20.96
C PRO A 52 20.97 8.89 -19.92
N ILE A 53 22.27 8.80 -19.67
CA ILE A 53 22.98 9.60 -18.66
C ILE A 53 22.77 11.11 -18.92
N ASP A 54 22.66 11.51 -20.18
CA ASP A 54 22.38 12.89 -20.60
C ASP A 54 21.04 13.43 -20.08
N CYS A 55 20.05 12.55 -19.86
CA CYS A 55 18.77 12.92 -19.28
C CYS A 55 18.76 12.98 -17.76
N GLN A 56 19.71 12.32 -17.09
CA GLN A 56 19.78 12.30 -15.62
C GLN A 56 20.29 13.63 -15.06
N ASN A 57 21.17 14.31 -15.82
CA ASN A 57 21.82 15.57 -15.43
C ASN A 57 21.01 16.83 -15.78
N LYS A 58 19.89 16.72 -16.48
CA LYS A 58 19.05 17.86 -16.88
C LYS A 58 18.12 18.32 -15.75
N PRO A 59 17.70 19.60 -15.73
CA PRO A 59 16.77 20.12 -14.72
C PRO A 59 15.41 19.41 -14.75
N ALA A 60 14.72 19.41 -13.60
CA ALA A 60 13.58 18.53 -13.29
C ALA A 60 12.40 18.58 -14.28
N GLU A 61 12.25 19.68 -15.02
CA GLU A 61 11.17 19.92 -15.98
C GLU A 61 11.35 19.10 -17.28
N GLU A 62 12.59 18.88 -17.74
CA GLU A 62 12.88 18.02 -18.91
C GLU A 62 12.96 16.52 -18.55
N LYS A 63 13.03 16.17 -17.26
CA LYS A 63 13.09 14.76 -16.80
C LYS A 63 11.82 13.98 -17.12
N VAL A 64 10.68 14.69 -17.22
CA VAL A 64 9.37 14.10 -17.56
C VAL A 64 9.36 13.60 -19.01
N ALA A 65 10.07 14.29 -19.92
CA ALA A 65 10.15 13.90 -21.32
C ALA A 65 11.05 12.67 -21.55
N CYS A 66 11.97 12.39 -20.63
CA CYS A 66 12.93 11.29 -20.78
C CYS A 66 12.54 9.99 -20.06
N GLY A 67 11.26 9.83 -19.72
CA GLY A 67 10.73 8.55 -19.23
C GLY A 67 11.14 8.18 -17.79
N LEU A 68 11.59 9.16 -17.00
CA LEU A 68 11.64 8.98 -15.54
C LEU A 68 10.20 8.89 -15.03
N LEU A 69 9.87 7.76 -14.38
CA LEU A 69 8.58 7.58 -13.74
C LEU A 69 8.36 8.71 -12.72
N ALA A 70 7.15 9.25 -12.67
CA ALA A 70 6.75 10.32 -11.75
C ALA A 70 7.00 10.01 -10.26
N GLU A 71 7.37 8.77 -9.91
CA GLU A 71 7.69 8.32 -8.55
C GLU A 71 9.13 8.69 -8.10
N THR A 72 10.01 9.15 -8.98
CA THR A 72 11.38 9.62 -8.61
C THR A 72 11.53 11.13 -8.54
N LEU A 73 10.45 11.89 -8.78
CA LEU A 73 10.46 13.33 -8.55
C LEU A 73 10.29 13.59 -7.05
N PRO A 74 11.20 14.35 -6.40
CA PRO A 74 10.95 14.82 -5.04
C PRO A 74 9.72 15.73 -5.09
N THR A 75 8.62 15.28 -4.51
CA THR A 75 7.44 16.13 -4.31
C THR A 75 7.83 17.28 -3.40
N PRO A 76 7.61 18.54 -3.79
CA PRO A 76 7.85 19.68 -2.91
C PRO A 76 6.93 19.56 -1.70
N GLU A 77 7.54 19.61 -0.52
CA GLU A 77 6.88 19.66 0.77
C GLU A 77 5.95 20.87 0.81
N VAL A 78 4.64 20.64 0.92
CA VAL A 78 3.67 21.71 1.15
C VAL A 78 3.45 21.80 2.65
N SER A 79 3.90 22.94 3.17
CA SER A 79 3.74 23.43 4.53
C SER A 79 2.34 23.28 5.08
N LEU A 80 2.26 22.64 6.26
CA LEU A 80 1.15 22.76 7.19
C LEU A 80 1.05 24.20 7.70
N ILE A 81 -0.20 24.66 7.86
CA ILE A 81 -0.72 25.83 8.60
C ILE A 81 -1.39 26.88 7.70
N GLU A 82 -2.58 27.30 8.16
CA GLU A 82 -3.55 28.27 7.58
C GLU A 82 -4.50 27.73 6.49
N VAL A 83 -5.69 27.26 6.89
CA VAL A 83 -6.96 28.00 6.81
C VAL A 83 -8.02 27.23 7.62
N MET A 84 -8.24 27.63 8.87
CA MET A 84 -9.55 27.57 9.50
C MET A 84 -10.19 28.92 9.22
N ASP A 85 -11.16 29.00 8.30
CA ASP A 85 -12.34 29.83 8.49
C ASP A 85 -13.45 29.45 7.49
N SER A 86 -14.62 29.15 8.04
CA SER A 86 -15.96 29.32 7.47
C SER A 86 -16.26 28.81 6.04
N ALA A 87 -16.79 27.59 5.96
CA ALA A 87 -18.06 27.30 5.28
C ALA A 87 -18.41 25.81 5.45
N GLU A 88 -19.50 25.53 6.18
CA GLU A 88 -20.08 24.20 6.30
C GLU A 88 -20.52 23.64 4.93
N PRO A 89 -20.29 22.34 4.71
CA PRO A 89 -21.44 21.51 4.38
C PRO A 89 -21.47 20.28 5.29
N VAL A 90 -22.57 20.16 6.02
CA VAL A 90 -22.95 19.00 6.82
C VAL A 90 -22.81 17.71 6.00
N VAL A 91 -21.72 16.97 6.23
CA VAL A 91 -21.60 15.56 5.81
C VAL A 91 -21.93 14.72 7.03
N GLN A 92 -23.13 14.13 7.01
CA GLN A 92 -23.62 13.24 8.04
C GLN A 92 -22.65 12.06 8.21
N ILE A 93 -21.91 12.10 9.30
CA ILE A 93 -21.11 10.99 9.82
C ILE A 93 -22.09 9.88 10.18
N PHE A 94 -22.10 8.80 9.39
CA PHE A 94 -22.84 7.60 9.76
C PHE A 94 -22.12 6.89 10.91
N ASP A 95 -22.68 7.01 12.11
CA ASP A 95 -22.33 6.21 13.28
C ASP A 95 -22.43 4.70 12.99
N PRO A 96 -21.40 3.90 13.30
CA PRO A 96 -21.38 2.46 13.00
C PRO A 96 -22.14 1.60 14.03
N ALA A 97 -22.96 2.20 14.90
CA ALA A 97 -23.61 1.53 16.02
C ALA A 97 -25.01 0.92 15.71
N VAL A 98 -25.53 1.05 14.49
CA VAL A 98 -26.84 0.47 14.10
C VAL A 98 -26.70 -0.58 12.98
N VAL A 99 -25.97 -1.66 13.25
CA VAL A 99 -26.10 -2.92 12.49
C VAL A 99 -26.52 -4.04 13.43
N ALA A 100 -27.65 -3.84 14.09
CA ALA A 100 -28.42 -4.90 14.72
C ALA A 100 -29.87 -4.82 14.20
N THR A 101 -30.11 -5.28 12.97
CA THR A 101 -31.41 -5.85 12.57
C THR A 101 -31.20 -6.82 11.41
N ALA A 102 -30.83 -8.05 11.74
CA ALA A 102 -30.73 -9.15 10.77
C ALA A 102 -32.11 -9.59 10.23
N ASP A 103 -33.22 -9.09 10.77
CA ASP A 103 -34.57 -9.55 10.40
C ASP A 103 -35.24 -8.80 9.23
N LYS A 104 -34.70 -7.65 8.78
CA LYS A 104 -35.32 -6.84 7.71
C LYS A 104 -34.94 -7.24 6.28
N VAL A 105 -34.09 -8.26 6.10
CA VAL A 105 -33.62 -8.71 4.77
C VAL A 105 -34.61 -9.69 4.10
N ALA A 106 -35.28 -10.53 4.88
CA ALA A 106 -36.26 -11.49 4.37
C ALA A 106 -37.53 -10.80 3.83
N LEU A 107 -38.02 -9.78 4.52
CA LEU A 107 -39.23 -9.02 4.14
C LEU A 107 -39.05 -8.25 2.81
N LYS A 108 -37.86 -7.70 2.56
CA LYS A 108 -37.54 -6.94 1.33
C LYS A 108 -37.44 -7.85 0.10
N LYS A 109 -36.98 -9.09 0.26
CA LYS A 109 -36.85 -10.07 -0.83
C LYS A 109 -38.22 -10.61 -1.28
N ALA A 110 -39.15 -10.79 -0.34
CA ALA A 110 -40.53 -11.21 -0.64
C ALA A 110 -41.34 -10.09 -1.33
N LYS A 111 -41.21 -8.83 -0.89
CA LYS A 111 -41.84 -7.66 -1.55
C LYS A 111 -41.33 -7.46 -2.98
N LEU A 112 -40.02 -7.58 -3.21
CA LEU A 112 -39.43 -7.46 -4.55
C LEU A 112 -39.94 -8.55 -5.51
N LYS A 113 -40.10 -9.80 -5.03
CA LYS A 113 -40.62 -10.93 -5.83
C LYS A 113 -42.09 -10.72 -6.23
N LYS A 114 -42.88 -10.08 -5.36
CA LYS A 114 -44.29 -9.72 -5.62
C LYS A 114 -44.43 -8.57 -6.63
N LEU A 115 -43.47 -7.63 -6.65
CA LEU A 115 -43.39 -6.56 -7.66
C LEU A 115 -42.89 -7.06 -9.02
N MET A 116 -41.93 -8.00 -9.08
CA MET A 116 -41.50 -8.59 -10.36
C MET A 116 -42.61 -9.42 -11.04
N ALA A 117 -43.64 -9.85 -10.29
CA ALA A 117 -44.75 -10.68 -10.79
C ALA A 117 -45.92 -9.85 -11.34
N LYS A 118 -45.98 -8.55 -11.02
CA LYS A 118 -47.01 -7.62 -11.51
C LYS A 118 -46.52 -6.72 -12.66
N ALA A 119 -45.24 -6.79 -13.00
CA ALA A 119 -44.59 -5.89 -13.95
C ALA A 119 -44.70 -6.39 -15.40
N SER A 120 -44.86 -5.45 -16.33
CA SER A 120 -44.91 -5.70 -17.77
C SER A 120 -43.52 -6.09 -18.34
N GLY A 121 -43.47 -6.60 -19.57
CA GLY A 121 -42.29 -7.27 -20.16
C GLY A 121 -40.95 -6.53 -19.99
N ASP A 122 -40.94 -5.22 -20.23
CA ASP A 122 -39.74 -4.38 -20.17
C ASP A 122 -39.29 -4.06 -18.73
N GLU A 123 -40.22 -3.78 -17.82
CA GLU A 123 -39.93 -3.57 -16.39
C GLU A 123 -39.28 -4.81 -15.74
N LYS A 124 -39.62 -6.01 -16.22
CA LYS A 124 -39.03 -7.27 -15.73
C LYS A 124 -37.56 -7.41 -16.13
N ALA A 125 -37.15 -6.84 -17.26
CA ALA A 125 -35.77 -6.85 -17.71
C ALA A 125 -34.92 -5.86 -16.88
N GLU A 126 -35.41 -4.64 -16.67
CA GLU A 126 -34.75 -3.62 -15.84
C GLU A 126 -34.56 -4.10 -14.40
N LEU A 127 -35.59 -4.72 -13.81
CA LEU A 127 -35.52 -5.20 -12.42
C LEU A 127 -34.53 -6.38 -12.26
N LYS A 128 -34.29 -7.16 -13.32
CA LYS A 128 -33.21 -8.18 -13.36
C LYS A 128 -31.83 -7.52 -13.45
N GLN A 129 -31.68 -6.45 -14.23
CA GLN A 129 -30.42 -5.70 -14.32
C GLN A 129 -30.09 -5.01 -12.99
N ALA A 130 -31.06 -4.34 -12.36
CA ALA A 130 -30.92 -3.73 -11.04
C ALA A 130 -30.51 -4.74 -9.96
N LYS A 131 -31.09 -5.95 -9.97
CA LYS A 131 -30.71 -7.03 -9.05
C LYS A 131 -29.27 -7.52 -9.26
N LYS A 132 -28.80 -7.58 -10.52
CA LYS A 132 -27.40 -7.93 -10.83
C LYS A 132 -26.45 -6.83 -10.36
N ALA A 133 -26.80 -5.56 -10.58
CA ALA A 133 -26.04 -4.41 -10.09
C ALA A 133 -25.95 -4.40 -8.56
N ALA A 134 -27.07 -4.59 -7.85
CA ALA A 134 -27.10 -4.68 -6.39
C ALA A 134 -26.22 -5.81 -5.85
N LYS A 135 -26.24 -7.00 -6.48
CA LYS A 135 -25.34 -8.12 -6.11
C LYS A 135 -23.85 -7.80 -6.33
N LYS A 136 -23.52 -7.04 -7.38
CA LYS A 136 -22.13 -6.60 -7.63
C LYS A 136 -21.69 -5.61 -6.55
N GLN A 137 -22.54 -4.64 -6.21
CA GLN A 137 -22.31 -3.66 -5.15
C GLN A 137 -22.15 -4.34 -3.78
N GLU A 138 -23.00 -5.32 -3.44
CA GLU A 138 -22.88 -6.08 -2.19
C GLU A 138 -21.55 -6.83 -2.09
N LYS A 139 -21.10 -7.48 -3.18
CA LYS A 139 -19.80 -8.14 -3.23
C LYS A 139 -18.64 -7.16 -3.05
N TYR A 140 -18.74 -5.98 -3.66
CA TYR A 140 -17.76 -4.90 -3.50
C TYR A 140 -17.72 -4.42 -2.04
N ASN A 141 -18.87 -4.12 -1.45
CA ASN A 141 -18.99 -3.68 -0.06
C ASN A 141 -18.46 -4.75 0.92
N LYS A 142 -18.68 -6.05 0.65
CA LYS A 142 -18.09 -7.14 1.44
C LYS A 142 -16.56 -7.17 1.37
N LYS A 143 -15.97 -6.84 0.21
CA LYS A 143 -14.50 -6.71 0.08
C LYS A 143 -13.99 -5.50 0.86
N LEU A 144 -14.68 -4.37 0.76
CA LEU A 144 -14.34 -3.15 1.49
C LEU A 144 -14.39 -3.37 3.01
N ALA A 145 -15.46 -4.00 3.52
CA ALA A 145 -15.57 -4.35 4.94
C ALA A 145 -14.43 -5.26 5.43
N LYS A 146 -13.98 -6.22 4.59
CA LYS A 146 -12.80 -7.05 4.91
C LYS A 146 -11.51 -6.24 4.94
N MET A 147 -11.35 -5.25 4.07
CA MET A 147 -10.19 -4.34 4.07
C MET A 147 -10.18 -3.48 5.33
N ILE A 148 -11.31 -2.88 5.70
CA ILE A 148 -11.47 -2.09 6.93
C ILE A 148 -11.14 -2.94 8.16
N LYS A 149 -11.65 -4.18 8.23
CA LYS A 149 -11.32 -5.11 9.32
C LYS A 149 -9.82 -5.43 9.39
N LYS A 150 -9.12 -5.47 8.25
CA LYS A 150 -7.66 -5.65 8.23
C LYS A 150 -6.94 -4.39 8.71
N GLN A 151 -7.34 -3.20 8.25
CA GLN A 151 -6.78 -1.92 8.71
C GLN A 151 -6.97 -1.75 10.22
N GLN A 152 -8.18 -1.99 10.75
CA GLN A 152 -8.44 -1.94 12.19
C GLN A 152 -7.58 -2.93 13.00
N LYS A 153 -7.36 -4.15 12.48
CA LYS A 153 -6.48 -5.12 13.15
C LYS A 153 -5.02 -4.68 13.15
N LEU A 154 -4.55 -4.09 12.06
CA LEU A 154 -3.19 -3.56 11.97
C LEU A 154 -3.02 -2.36 12.92
N PHE A 155 -4.00 -1.47 12.97
CA PHE A 155 -4.01 -0.33 13.90
C PHE A 155 -3.97 -0.76 15.37
N LYS A 156 -4.74 -1.78 15.76
CA LYS A 156 -4.66 -2.34 17.12
C LYS A 156 -3.30 -2.96 17.44
N LYS A 157 -2.61 -3.53 16.44
CA LYS A 157 -1.26 -4.07 16.62
C LYS A 157 -0.23 -2.95 16.76
N SER A 158 -0.33 -1.88 15.96
CA SER A 158 0.57 -0.73 16.08
C SER A 158 0.41 -0.06 17.44
N GLN A 159 -0.83 0.18 17.89
CA GLN A 159 -1.09 0.76 19.22
C GLN A 159 -0.51 -0.10 20.35
N LYS A 160 -0.60 -1.42 20.25
CA LYS A 160 0.00 -2.31 21.24
C LYS A 160 1.53 -2.20 21.26
N LEU A 161 2.16 -2.19 20.08
CA LEU A 161 3.62 -2.02 19.98
C LEU A 161 4.06 -0.68 20.54
N GLU A 162 3.31 0.39 20.27
CA GLU A 162 3.56 1.73 20.84
C GLU A 162 3.51 1.70 22.38
N SER A 163 2.47 1.08 22.97
CA SER A 163 2.39 0.92 24.43
C SER A 163 3.47 0.02 25.03
N ASP A 164 3.97 -0.96 24.28
CA ASP A 164 5.07 -1.82 24.73
C ASP A 164 6.40 -1.07 24.66
N LEU A 165 6.61 -0.22 23.63
CA LEU A 165 7.78 0.67 23.54
C LEU A 165 7.78 1.73 24.64
N GLU A 166 6.64 2.36 24.91
CA GLU A 166 6.49 3.31 26.02
C GLU A 166 6.88 2.67 27.36
N ARG A 167 6.45 1.42 27.59
CA ARG A 167 6.82 0.67 28.80
C ARG A 167 8.31 0.39 28.88
N ILE A 168 8.94 0.01 27.78
CA ILE A 168 10.39 -0.24 27.73
C ILE A 168 11.14 1.06 28.04
N ASN A 169 10.72 2.18 27.46
CA ASN A 169 11.33 3.48 27.73
C ASN A 169 11.25 3.84 29.22
N LEU A 170 10.08 3.67 29.85
CA LEU A 170 9.94 3.87 31.30
C LEU A 170 10.86 2.97 32.13
N GLN A 171 11.01 1.70 31.73
CA GLN A 171 11.93 0.77 32.41
C GLN A 171 13.39 1.18 32.25
N LEU A 172 13.78 1.70 31.09
CA LEU A 172 15.13 2.23 30.85
C LEU A 172 15.39 3.47 31.71
N ASP A 173 14.41 4.36 31.81
CA ASP A 173 14.50 5.56 32.66
C ASP A 173 14.64 5.17 34.15
N ASP A 174 13.88 4.19 34.63
CA ASP A 174 13.98 3.66 36.00
C ASP A 174 15.37 3.06 36.27
N VAL A 175 15.89 2.24 35.34
CA VAL A 175 17.24 1.66 35.46
C VAL A 175 18.31 2.74 35.50
N ALA A 176 18.25 3.73 34.59
CA ALA A 176 19.18 4.85 34.57
C ALA A 176 19.14 5.67 35.86
N PHE A 177 17.95 5.87 36.45
CA PHE A 177 17.79 6.53 37.74
C PHE A 177 18.38 5.71 38.90
N THR A 178 18.22 4.39 38.88
CA THR A 178 18.82 3.52 39.92
C THR A 178 20.34 3.43 39.83
N GLU A 179 20.91 3.40 38.62
CA GLU A 179 22.36 3.42 38.39
C GLU A 179 22.99 4.73 38.87
N SER A 180 22.38 5.86 38.53
CA SER A 180 22.85 7.18 39.00
C SER A 180 22.74 7.32 40.52
N LYS A 181 21.67 6.81 41.15
CA LYS A 181 21.55 6.77 42.62
C LYS A 181 22.61 5.90 43.29
N THR A 182 22.94 4.74 42.72
CA THR A 182 23.97 3.83 43.28
C THR A 182 25.38 4.40 43.11
N GLN A 183 25.69 5.10 42.01
CA GLN A 183 26.94 5.83 41.87
C GLN A 183 27.11 6.93 42.93
N VAL A 184 26.07 7.71 43.22
CA VAL A 184 26.13 8.77 44.24
C VAL A 184 26.32 8.19 45.65
N VAL A 185 25.68 7.06 45.97
CA VAL A 185 25.87 6.38 47.26
C VAL A 185 27.29 5.81 47.39
N SER A 186 27.85 5.24 46.32
CA SER A 186 29.24 4.76 46.31
C SER A 186 30.26 5.90 46.50
N HIS A 187 30.00 7.09 45.95
CA HIS A 187 30.89 8.24 46.09
C HIS A 187 30.87 8.83 47.51
N ASN A 188 29.75 8.76 48.22
CA ASN A 188 29.62 9.29 49.58
C ASN A 188 30.23 8.39 50.68
N HIS A 189 30.64 7.16 50.35
CA HIS A 189 31.21 6.20 51.32
C HIS A 189 32.74 6.11 51.28
N ILE A 190 33.41 6.96 50.47
CA ILE A 190 34.88 6.96 50.26
C ILE A 190 35.58 8.13 50.98
N HIS A 191 34.88 8.93 51.77
CA HIS A 191 35.44 10.00 52.61
C HIS A 191 35.32 9.68 54.10
#